data_AF-A0A2N0NBQ6-F1
#
_entry.id   AF-A0A2N0NBQ6-F1
#
_cell.length_a   1.000
_cell.length_b   1.000
_cell.length_c   1.000
_cell.angle_alpha   90.00
_cell.angle_beta   90.00
_cell.angle_gamma   90.00
#
_symmetry.space_group_name_H-M   'P 1'
#
loop_
_entity.id
_entity.type
_entity.pdbx_description
1 polymer ?
#
loop_
_entity_poly.entity_id
_entity_poly.type
_entity_poly.pdbx_seq_one_letter_code
_entity_poly.pdbx_strand_id
1 'polypeptide(L)'
;MVMRAYFFLQYWKTFINKAHLEVSAKWYSYMRSFISLQSYNIFTSLTESLILLIIAHRDYCSNYPLLLWEHGTEVLEHVFGIARQLVPDFTTYKFFKVL
;
A
#
# COMPACT_ATOMS: atom_id res chain seq x y z
N MET A 1 12.67 -6.61 1.04
CA MET A 1 12.43 -5.19 0.70
C MET A 1 11.45 -4.51 1.67
N VAL A 2 10.36 -5.18 2.10
CA VAL A 2 9.34 -4.54 2.96
C VAL A 2 9.88 -4.01 4.30
N MET A 3 10.76 -4.76 4.97
CA MET A 3 11.40 -4.32 6.23
C MET A 3 12.21 -3.02 6.03
N ARG A 4 12.90 -2.89 4.89
CA ARG A 4 13.65 -1.67 4.56
C ARG A 4 12.71 -0.49 4.37
N ALA A 5 11.56 -0.69 3.72
CA ALA A 5 10.54 0.35 3.54
C ALA A 5 9.95 0.78 4.89
N TYR A 6 9.60 -0.17 5.76
CA TYR A 6 9.11 0.12 7.11
C TYR A 6 10.11 0.99 7.91
N PHE A 7 11.37 0.56 7.98
CA PHE A 7 12.40 1.33 8.68
C PHE A 7 12.66 2.68 8.03
N PHE A 8 12.69 2.76 6.70
CA PHE A 8 12.83 4.02 5.99
C PHE A 8 11.74 5.03 6.38
N LEU A 9 10.47 4.61 6.41
CA LEU A 9 9.35 5.47 6.80
C LEU A 9 9.52 5.99 8.24
N GLN A 10 9.95 5.13 9.16
CA GLN A 10 10.20 5.51 10.56
C GLN A 10 11.40 6.48 10.69
N TYR A 11 12.51 6.18 10.03
CA TYR A 11 13.70 7.03 10.05
C TYR A 11 13.44 8.37 9.37
N TRP A 12 12.69 8.38 8.28
CA TRP A 12 12.34 9.63 7.59
C TRP A 12 11.47 10.53 8.47
N LYS A 13 10.44 9.97 9.12
CA LYS A 13 9.58 10.73 10.04
C LYS A 13 10.36 11.30 11.22
N THR A 14 11.24 10.51 11.83
CA THR A 14 12.08 10.94 12.94
C THR A 14 13.12 11.98 12.52
N PHE A 15 13.70 11.85 11.32
CA PHE A 15 14.61 12.84 10.75
C PHE A 15 13.92 14.19 10.55
N ILE A 16 12.73 14.23 9.94
CA ILE A 16 12.00 15.49 9.73
C ILE A 16 11.68 16.17 11.07
N ASN A 17 11.32 15.41 12.10
CA ASN A 17 11.08 15.97 13.43
C ASN A 17 12.33 16.57 14.06
N LYS A 18 13.48 15.89 13.96
CA LYS A 18 14.74 16.44 14.45
C LYS A 18 15.14 17.70 13.70
N ALA A 19 15.07 17.67 12.37
CA ALA A 19 15.40 18.82 11.53
C ALA A 19 14.45 20.02 11.74
N HIS A 20 13.18 19.77 12.06
CA HIS A 20 12.22 20.81 12.44
C HIS A 20 12.68 21.58 13.68
N LEU A 21 13.18 20.86 14.70
CA LEU A 21 13.62 21.43 15.98
C LEU A 21 15.02 22.04 15.90
N GLU A 22 15.96 21.36 15.23
CA GLU A 22 17.39 21.68 15.28
C GLU A 22 17.85 22.60 14.15
N VAL A 23 17.24 22.51 12.96
CA VAL A 23 17.72 23.24 11.77
C VAL A 23 16.81 24.41 11.44
N SER A 24 15.53 24.15 11.14
CA SER A 24 14.58 25.20 10.85
C SER A 24 13.15 24.68 10.73
N ALA A 25 12.27 25.21 11.58
CA ALA A 25 10.83 24.96 11.51
C ALA A 25 10.19 25.40 10.18
N LYS A 26 10.78 26.40 9.50
CA LYS A 26 10.29 26.93 8.22
C LYS A 26 10.55 25.98 7.05
N TRP A 27 11.70 25.31 7.06
CA TRP A 27 12.15 24.46 5.95
C TRP A 27 11.82 22.99 6.16
N TYR A 28 11.78 22.53 7.40
CA TYR A 28 11.45 21.15 7.75
C TYR A 28 10.12 21.16 8.49
N SER A 29 9.01 21.11 7.74
CA SER A 29 7.67 20.93 8.31
C SER A 29 7.00 19.71 7.68
N TYR A 30 6.12 19.06 8.44
CA TYR A 30 5.34 17.93 7.93
C TYR A 30 4.54 18.25 6.67
N MET A 31 4.05 19.49 6.56
CA MET A 31 3.24 19.92 5.42
C MET A 31 4.04 20.16 4.14
N ARG A 32 5.37 20.32 4.24
CA ARG A 32 6.22 20.72 3.11
C ARG A 32 7.28 19.69 2.74
N SER A 33 7.82 19.00 3.72
CA SER A 33 9.05 18.20 3.58
C SER A 33 8.83 16.72 3.89
N PHE A 34 7.58 16.34 4.14
CA PHE A 34 7.15 14.97 4.37
C PHE A 34 5.97 14.65 3.47
N ILE A 35 5.75 13.35 3.22
CA ILE A 35 4.50 12.89 2.60
C ILE A 35 3.31 13.23 3.49
N SER A 36 2.11 13.29 2.89
CA SER A 36 0.89 13.50 3.68
C SER A 36 0.79 12.47 4.81
N LEU A 37 0.24 12.88 5.96
CA LEU A 37 0.09 11.99 7.11
C LEU A 37 -0.79 10.78 6.75
N GLN A 38 -1.79 10.99 5.89
CA GLN A 38 -2.64 9.94 5.35
C GLN A 38 -1.81 8.93 4.56
N SER A 39 -0.98 9.39 3.61
CA SER A 39 -0.10 8.52 2.84
C SER A 39 0.88 7.77 3.73
N TYR A 40 1.47 8.43 4.73
CA TYR A 40 2.36 7.77 5.68
C TYR A 40 1.66 6.63 6.41
N ASN A 41 0.46 6.87 6.95
CA ASN A 41 -0.31 5.84 7.65
C ASN A 41 -0.68 4.66 6.72
N ILE A 42 -1.07 4.95 5.47
CA ILE A 42 -1.36 3.92 4.47
C ILE A 42 -0.11 3.09 4.18
N PHE A 43 1.04 3.71 3.95
CA PHE A 43 2.27 2.99 3.65
C PHE A 43 2.78 2.18 4.85
N THR A 44 2.70 2.73 6.06
CA THR A 44 3.04 2.00 7.28
C THR A 44 2.16 0.76 7.44
N SER A 45 0.82 0.94 7.35
CA SER A 45 -0.12 -0.18 7.41
C SER A 45 0.16 -1.22 6.33
N LEU A 46 0.42 -0.81 5.09
CA LEU A 46 0.74 -1.72 4.00
C LEU A 46 2.01 -2.54 4.30
N THR A 47 3.06 -1.89 4.82
CA THR A 47 4.30 -2.60 5.18
C THR A 47 4.10 -3.59 6.33
N GLU A 48 3.33 -3.23 7.36
CA GLU A 48 3.02 -4.10 8.50
C GLU A 48 2.16 -5.29 8.06
N SER A 49 1.09 -5.05 7.30
CA SER A 49 0.22 -6.09 6.75
C SER A 49 0.98 -7.06 5.85
N LEU A 50 1.92 -6.58 5.03
CA LEU A 50 2.74 -7.44 4.19
C LEU A 50 3.72 -8.31 5.01
N ILE A 51 4.26 -7.79 6.11
CA ILE A 51 5.08 -8.59 7.05
C ILE A 51 4.21 -9.68 7.70
N LEU A 52 3.01 -9.33 8.16
CA LEU A 52 2.06 -10.28 8.74
C LEU A 52 1.66 -11.36 7.72
N LEU A 53 1.43 -11.00 6.47
CA LEU A 53 1.14 -11.94 5.39
C LEU A 53 2.29 -12.92 5.18
N ILE A 54 3.54 -12.43 5.17
CA ILE A 54 4.73 -13.30 5.03
C ILE A 54 4.81 -14.31 6.19
N ILE A 55 4.56 -13.86 7.43
CA ILE A 55 4.57 -14.72 8.62
C ILE A 55 3.44 -15.76 8.52
N ALA A 56 2.21 -15.32 8.26
CA ALA A 56 1.07 -16.22 8.14
C ALA A 56 1.25 -17.23 7.00
N HIS A 57 1.75 -16.80 5.85
CA HIS A 57 2.01 -17.70 4.72
C HIS A 57 3.06 -18.75 5.06
N ARG A 58 4.13 -18.36 5.76
CA ARG A 58 5.14 -19.29 6.26
C ARG A 58 4.53 -20.32 7.22
N ASP A 59 3.66 -19.89 8.12
CA ASP A 59 3.13 -20.74 9.19
C ASP A 59 2.02 -21.70 8.69
N TYR A 60 1.19 -21.26 7.73
CA TYR A 60 0.00 -22.01 7.27
C TYR A 60 0.11 -22.56 5.84
N CYS A 61 0.98 -22.01 4.99
CA CYS A 61 1.06 -22.33 3.57
C CYS A 61 2.50 -22.64 3.11
N SER A 62 3.33 -23.17 4.01
CA SER A 62 4.76 -23.45 3.78
C SER A 62 5.07 -24.33 2.57
N ASN A 63 4.10 -25.16 2.14
CA ASN A 63 4.23 -26.04 0.98
C ASN A 63 4.16 -25.29 -0.36
N TYR A 64 3.70 -24.03 -0.38
CA TYR A 64 3.52 -23.23 -1.58
C TYR A 64 4.37 -21.95 -1.53
N PRO A 65 4.96 -21.51 -2.65
CA PRO A 65 5.64 -20.22 -2.68
C PRO A 65 4.65 -19.06 -2.48
N LEU A 66 5.09 -18.01 -1.79
CA LEU A 66 4.30 -16.78 -1.66
C LEU A 66 4.37 -15.97 -2.96
N LEU A 67 3.25 -15.86 -3.66
CA LEU A 67 3.11 -15.11 -4.91
C LEU A 67 2.44 -13.76 -4.63
N LEU A 68 3.23 -12.70 -4.44
CA LEU A 68 2.71 -11.39 -4.02
C LEU A 68 1.80 -10.73 -5.06
N TRP A 69 2.00 -11.01 -6.34
CA TRP A 69 1.15 -10.46 -7.42
C TRP A 69 -0.28 -11.00 -7.37
N GLU A 70 -0.48 -12.24 -6.92
CA GLU A 70 -1.81 -12.84 -6.73
C GLU A 70 -2.60 -12.19 -5.58
N HIS A 71 -1.93 -11.46 -4.68
CA HIS A 71 -2.56 -10.78 -3.54
C HIS A 71 -2.94 -9.32 -3.84
N GLY A 72 -2.78 -8.89 -5.10
CA GLY A 72 -3.18 -7.57 -5.57
C GLY A 72 -4.61 -7.55 -6.13
N THR A 73 -4.99 -6.38 -6.65
CA THR A 73 -6.29 -6.16 -7.32
C THR A 73 -6.20 -6.29 -8.84
N GLU A 74 -5.03 -6.66 -9.39
CA GLU A 74 -4.74 -6.70 -10.83
C GLU A 74 -5.81 -7.48 -11.63
N VAL A 75 -6.16 -8.69 -11.16
CA VAL A 75 -7.19 -9.51 -11.82
C VAL A 75 -8.54 -8.79 -11.87
N LEU A 76 -8.94 -8.15 -10.78
CA LEU A 76 -10.21 -7.40 -10.72
C LEU A 76 -10.17 -6.17 -11.64
N GLU A 77 -9.04 -5.47 -11.68
CA GLU A 77 -8.83 -4.32 -12.57
C GLU A 77 -8.94 -4.71 -14.05
N HIS A 78 -8.33 -5.84 -14.43
CA HIS A 78 -8.46 -6.37 -15.79
C HIS A 78 -9.88 -6.81 -16.12
N VAL A 79 -10.56 -7.51 -15.21
CA VAL A 79 -11.95 -7.92 -15.39
C VAL A 79 -12.86 -6.70 -15.58
N PHE A 80 -12.71 -5.65 -14.76
CA PHE A 80 -13.48 -4.42 -14.92
C PHE A 80 -13.10 -3.64 -16.18
N GLY A 81 -11.83 -3.67 -16.58
CA GLY A 81 -11.37 -3.11 -17.85
C GLY A 81 -12.07 -3.75 -19.05
N ILE A 82 -12.11 -5.08 -19.09
CA ILE A 82 -12.80 -5.84 -20.14
C ILE A 82 -14.30 -5.57 -20.11
N ALA A 83 -14.92 -5.57 -18.92
CA ALA A 83 -16.35 -5.28 -18.77
C ALA A 83 -16.73 -3.90 -19.34
N ARG A 84 -15.89 -2.88 -19.11
CA ARG A 84 -16.07 -1.53 -19.68
C ARG A 84 -15.91 -1.47 -21.19
N GLN A 85 -15.04 -2.29 -21.78
CA GLN A 85 -14.92 -2.38 -23.24
C GLN A 85 -16.19 -2.93 -23.89
N LEU A 86 -16.89 -3.83 -23.21
CA LEU A 86 -18.15 -4.41 -23.69
C LEU A 86 -19.36 -3.50 -23.43
N VAL A 87 -19.42 -2.87 -22.27
CA VAL A 87 -20.51 -1.96 -21.87
C VAL A 87 -19.90 -0.72 -21.20
N PRO A 88 -19.91 0.45 -21.86
CA PRO A 88 -19.28 1.67 -21.32
C PRO A 88 -19.80 2.05 -19.92
N ASP A 89 -21.13 1.94 -19.73
CA ASP A 89 -21.83 2.18 -18.46
C ASP A 89 -22.22 0.85 -17.79
N PHE A 90 -21.24 -0.02 -17.57
CA PHE A 90 -21.45 -1.21 -16.78
C PHE A 90 -21.70 -0.81 -15.31
N THR A 91 -22.83 -1.24 -14.76
CA THR A 91 -23.19 -1.06 -13.35
C THR A 91 -22.91 -2.35 -12.60
N THR A 92 -22.64 -2.27 -11.29
CA THR A 92 -22.44 -3.45 -10.43
C THR A 92 -23.58 -4.48 -10.55
N TYR A 93 -24.83 -4.02 -10.72
CA TYR A 93 -25.98 -4.90 -10.97
C TYR A 93 -25.84 -5.74 -12.25
N LYS A 94 -25.38 -5.14 -13.35
CA LYS A 94 -25.14 -5.85 -14.62
C LYS A 94 -24.01 -6.86 -14.48
N PHE A 95 -22.98 -6.52 -13.71
CA PHE A 95 -21.87 -7.43 -13.42
C PHE A 95 -22.35 -8.69 -12.67
N PHE A 96 -23.14 -8.53 -11.61
CA PHE A 96 -23.73 -9.66 -10.86
C PHE A 96 -24.73 -10.49 -11.67
N LYS A 97 -25.29 -9.96 -12.75
CA LYS A 97 -26.19 -10.72 -13.62
C LYS A 97 -25.45 -11.64 -14.61
N VAL A 98 -24.17 -11.36 -14.86
CA VAL A 98 -23.32 -12.10 -15.79
C VAL A 98 -22.48 -13.16 -15.08
N LEU A 99 -22.19 -12.96 -13.79
CA LEU A 99 -21.45 -13.87 -12.92
C LEU A 99 -22.35 -14.99 -12.38
#